data_AF-A0A2I0NDE8-F1
#
_entry.id   AF-A0A2I0NDE8-F1
#
_cell.length_a   1.000
_cell.length_b   1.000
_cell.length_c   1.000
_cell.angle_alpha   90.00
_cell.angle_beta   90.00
_cell.angle_gamma   90.00
#
_symmetry.space_group_name_H-M   'P 1'
#
loop_
_entity.id
_entity.type
_entity.pdbx_description
1 polymer ?
#
loop_
_entity_poly.entity_id
_entity_poly.type
_entity_poly.pdbx_seq_one_letter_code
_entity_poly.pdbx_strand_id
1 'polypeptide(L)'
;EFWKEYITKFYMQNQFMTNKFYLNGKHLDFKQVVCPLLAVAADRDDIVTPKCAEGALKIVGSKDKTMMMKKGGHVGVLVGSMAKNEVWPDIYSWLSSRSERIVKKTGDIEQY
;
A
#
# COMPACT_ATOMS: atom_id res chain seq x y z
N GLU A 1 27.46 -4.64 -1.21
CA GLU A 1 26.53 -5.00 -2.31
C GLU A 1 25.10 -4.74 -1.86
N PHE A 2 24.29 -4.06 -2.67
CA PHE A 2 22.92 -3.66 -2.33
C PHE A 2 22.02 -4.85 -1.93
N TRP A 3 22.05 -5.96 -2.67
CA TRP A 3 21.15 -7.09 -2.42
C TRP A 3 21.42 -7.77 -1.07
N LYS A 4 22.69 -7.87 -0.63
CA LYS A 4 23.05 -8.42 0.69
C LYS A 4 22.43 -7.58 1.80
N GLU A 5 22.59 -6.26 1.70
CA GLU A 5 22.01 -5.31 2.65
C GLU A 5 20.48 -5.40 2.68
N TYR A 6 19.83 -5.45 1.51
CA TYR A 6 18.38 -5.59 1.37
C TYR A 6 17.85 -6.87 2.03
N ILE A 7 18.45 -8.02 1.74
CA ILE A 7 18.06 -9.31 2.34
C ILE A 7 18.31 -9.31 3.85
N THR A 8 19.48 -8.88 4.30
CA THR A 8 19.79 -8.87 5.73
C THR A 8 18.87 -7.93 6.51
N LYS A 9 18.68 -6.70 6.07
CA LYS A 9 17.91 -5.70 6.82
C LYS A 9 16.40 -6.00 6.79
N PHE A 10 15.85 -6.42 5.66
CA PHE A 10 14.40 -6.54 5.51
C PHE A 10 13.89 -7.97 5.72
N TYR A 11 14.53 -8.97 5.13
CA TYR A 11 14.06 -10.37 5.25
C TYR A 11 14.54 -11.02 6.55
N MET A 12 15.82 -10.87 6.89
CA MET A 12 16.38 -11.53 8.08
C MET A 12 16.10 -10.76 9.36
N GLN A 13 16.32 -9.44 9.36
CA GLN A 13 16.22 -8.60 10.56
C GLN A 13 14.89 -7.88 10.72
N ASN A 14 14.06 -7.86 9.67
CA ASN A 14 12.75 -7.23 9.67
C ASN A 14 12.77 -5.80 10.27
N GLN A 15 13.74 -4.98 9.84
CA GLN A 15 14.03 -3.69 10.46
C GLN A 15 12.88 -2.68 10.37
N PHE A 16 11.94 -2.85 9.43
CA PHE A 16 10.71 -2.06 9.37
C PHE A 16 9.75 -2.40 10.52
N MET A 17 9.46 -3.69 10.73
CA MET A 17 8.56 -4.11 11.82
C MET A 17 9.16 -3.87 13.21
N THR A 18 10.49 -3.96 13.33
CA THR A 18 11.19 -3.73 14.61
C THR A 18 11.55 -2.27 14.87
N ASN A 19 11.17 -1.35 13.97
CA ASN A 19 11.46 0.09 14.06
C ASN A 19 12.97 0.42 14.23
N LYS A 20 13.84 -0.29 13.50
CA LYS A 20 15.31 -0.17 13.60
C LYS A 20 15.97 0.33 12.32
N PHE A 21 15.20 0.63 11.27
CA PHE A 21 15.76 1.02 9.99
C PHE A 21 16.19 2.49 9.95
N TYR A 22 17.37 2.74 9.39
CA TYR A 22 17.91 4.07 9.12
C TYR A 22 18.19 4.21 7.62
N LEU A 23 17.78 5.34 7.04
CA LEU A 23 18.06 5.72 5.67
C LEU A 23 18.77 7.08 5.65
N ASN A 24 19.96 7.15 5.04
CA ASN A 24 20.78 8.37 4.99
C ASN A 24 20.98 9.03 6.37
N GLY A 25 21.24 8.22 7.39
CA GLY A 25 21.42 8.69 8.78
C GLY A 25 20.15 9.07 9.52
N LYS A 26 18.97 8.97 8.90
CA LYS A 26 17.67 9.28 9.52
C LYS A 26 16.95 8.01 9.90
N HIS A 27 16.51 7.94 11.15
CA HIS A 27 15.62 6.87 11.62
C HIS A 27 14.26 6.99 10.91
N LEU A 28 13.79 5.90 10.31
CA LEU A 28 12.47 5.85 9.70
C LEU A 28 11.48 5.20 10.66
N ASP A 29 10.64 6.02 11.28
CA ASP A 29 9.50 5.57 12.08
C ASP A 29 8.22 5.64 11.24
N PHE A 30 7.67 4.47 10.89
CA PHE A 30 6.42 4.37 10.11
C PHE A 30 5.20 4.91 10.84
N LYS A 31 5.26 5.16 12.16
CA LYS A 31 4.20 5.90 12.86
C LYS A 31 3.98 7.31 12.31
N GLN A 32 4.95 7.88 11.60
CA GLN A 32 4.80 9.16 10.93
C GLN A 32 3.93 9.09 9.65
N VAL A 33 3.66 7.88 9.14
CA VAL A 33 2.71 7.67 8.03
C VAL A 33 1.29 7.72 8.58
N VAL A 34 0.68 8.90 8.57
CA VAL A 34 -0.65 9.18 9.14
C VAL A 34 -1.76 9.35 8.09
N CYS A 35 -1.44 9.29 6.79
CA CYS A 35 -2.42 9.34 5.72
C CYS A 35 -3.26 8.05 5.63
N PRO A 36 -4.47 8.09 5.04
CA PRO A 36 -5.24 6.87 4.76
C PRO A 36 -4.40 5.83 4.01
N LEU A 37 -4.48 4.56 4.44
CA LEU A 37 -3.69 3.48 3.83
C LEU A 37 -4.58 2.31 3.44
N LEU A 38 -4.50 1.94 2.16
CA LEU A 38 -5.12 0.76 1.60
C LEU A 38 -4.06 -0.31 1.35
N ALA A 39 -4.23 -1.49 1.96
CA ALA A 39 -3.48 -2.68 1.61
C ALA A 39 -4.38 -3.61 0.79
N VAL A 40 -3.92 -4.00 -0.40
CA VAL A 40 -4.60 -4.98 -1.27
C VAL A 40 -3.84 -6.29 -1.19
N ALA A 41 -4.55 -7.40 -0.94
CA ALA A 41 -3.94 -8.72 -0.82
C ALA A 41 -4.80 -9.80 -1.47
N ALA A 42 -4.18 -10.94 -1.78
CA ALA A 42 -4.85 -12.12 -2.29
C ALA A 42 -4.83 -13.25 -1.25
N ASP A 43 -5.94 -13.99 -1.14
CA ASP A 43 -6.10 -15.07 -0.15
C ASP A 43 -5.16 -16.27 -0.37
N ARG A 44 -4.68 -16.48 -1.61
CA ARG A 44 -3.72 -17.51 -2.01
C ARG A 44 -2.40 -16.90 -2.52
N ASP A 45 -2.01 -15.74 -1.99
CA ASP A 45 -0.69 -15.15 -2.27
C ASP A 45 0.39 -15.81 -1.40
N ASP A 46 1.23 -16.65 -2.02
CA ASP A 46 2.36 -17.31 -1.35
C ASP A 46 3.65 -16.46 -1.35
N ILE A 47 3.67 -15.34 -2.07
CA ILE A 47 4.83 -14.43 -2.15
C ILE A 47 4.72 -13.37 -1.06
N VAL A 48 3.61 -12.65 -1.03
CA VAL A 48 3.26 -11.67 0.00
C VAL A 48 1.98 -12.12 0.68
N THR A 49 2.13 -13.00 1.67
CA THR A 49 0.96 -13.55 2.38
C THR A 49 0.07 -12.42 2.94
N PRO A 50 -1.25 -12.67 3.11
CA PRO A 50 -2.16 -11.77 3.80
C PRO A 50 -1.61 -11.20 5.11
N LYS A 51 -0.89 -12.03 5.89
CA LYS A 51 -0.27 -11.63 7.15
C LYS A 51 0.87 -10.63 6.97
N CYS A 52 1.66 -10.78 5.89
CA CYS A 52 2.71 -9.81 5.54
C CYS A 52 2.09 -8.45 5.16
N ALA A 53 1.06 -8.45 4.32
CA ALA A 53 0.34 -7.24 3.93
C ALA A 53 -0.33 -6.54 5.14
N GLU A 54 -0.94 -7.32 6.04
CA GLU A 54 -1.48 -6.81 7.31
C GLU A 54 -0.39 -6.18 8.21
N GLY A 55 0.84 -6.68 8.14
CA GLY A 55 1.99 -6.10 8.83
C GLY A 55 2.21 -4.62 8.50
N ALA A 56 2.02 -4.23 7.25
CA ALA A 56 2.12 -2.83 6.83
C ALA A 56 1.05 -1.95 7.53
N LEU A 57 -0.19 -2.44 7.63
CA LEU A 57 -1.24 -1.75 8.36
C LEU A 57 -0.93 -1.64 9.85
N LYS A 58 -0.23 -2.61 10.45
CA LYS A 58 0.07 -2.61 11.90
C LYS A 58 1.08 -1.55 12.32
N ILE A 59 2.07 -1.24 11.47
CA ILE A 59 3.20 -0.38 11.86
C ILE A 59 2.98 1.11 11.56
N VAL A 60 2.04 1.45 10.67
CA VAL A 60 1.77 2.85 10.32
C VAL A 60 0.91 3.56 11.37
N GLY A 61 1.09 4.88 11.50
CA GLY A 61 0.34 5.72 12.44
C GLY A 61 -1.03 6.18 11.93
N SER A 62 -1.40 5.79 10.71
CA SER A 62 -2.70 6.11 10.11
C SER A 62 -3.86 5.66 11.01
N LYS A 63 -4.94 6.45 11.03
CA LYS A 63 -6.21 6.06 11.69
C LYS A 63 -7.20 5.46 10.71
N ASP A 64 -7.02 5.70 9.41
CA ASP A 64 -7.85 5.16 8.34
C ASP A 64 -7.06 4.08 7.59
N LYS A 65 -7.33 2.84 7.96
CA LYS A 65 -6.64 1.65 7.44
C LYS A 65 -7.68 0.73 6.83
N THR A 66 -7.47 0.35 5.58
CA THR A 66 -8.34 -0.59 4.87
C THR A 66 -7.53 -1.78 4.37
N MET A 67 -8.02 -2.99 4.60
CA MET A 67 -7.50 -4.22 4.00
C MET A 67 -8.50 -4.73 2.96
N MET A 68 -8.11 -4.76 1.69
CA MET A 68 -8.90 -5.30 0.60
C MET A 68 -8.41 -6.69 0.25
N MET A 69 -9.12 -7.70 0.74
CA MET A 69 -8.83 -9.10 0.44
C MET A 69 -9.54 -9.53 -0.84
N LYS A 70 -8.81 -10.15 -1.76
CA LYS A 70 -9.32 -10.67 -3.03
C LYS A 70 -9.09 -12.18 -3.13
N LYS A 71 -9.98 -12.88 -3.83
CA LYS A 71 -9.81 -14.31 -4.10
C LYS A 71 -8.85 -14.50 -5.26
N GLY A 72 -7.71 -15.14 -5.04
CA GLY A 72 -6.70 -15.30 -6.09
C GLY A 72 -5.29 -15.45 -5.56
N GLY A 73 -4.32 -15.47 -6.48
CA GLY A 73 -2.90 -15.42 -6.16
C GLY A 73 -2.28 -14.05 -6.44
N HIS A 74 -1.00 -13.92 -6.13
CA HIS A 74 -0.21 -12.67 -6.21
C HIS A 74 -0.42 -11.85 -7.49
N VAL A 75 -0.30 -12.50 -8.65
CA VAL A 75 -0.35 -11.80 -9.95
C VAL A 75 -1.78 -11.38 -10.29
N GLY A 76 -2.78 -12.16 -9.87
CA GLY A 76 -4.19 -11.92 -10.21
C GLY A 76 -4.78 -10.65 -9.60
N VAL A 77 -4.21 -10.16 -8.50
CA VAL A 77 -4.63 -8.88 -7.90
C VAL A 77 -4.09 -7.66 -8.65
N LEU A 78 -3.07 -7.83 -9.49
CA LEU A 78 -2.47 -6.72 -10.26
C LEU A 78 -2.88 -6.73 -11.73
N VAL A 79 -2.96 -7.91 -12.35
CA VAL A 79 -3.18 -8.06 -13.79
C VAL A 79 -4.24 -9.12 -14.12
N GLY A 80 -4.81 -9.02 -15.32
CA GLY A 80 -5.83 -9.95 -15.83
C GLY A 80 -7.26 -9.50 -15.55
N SER A 81 -8.22 -10.38 -15.89
CA SER A 81 -9.66 -10.06 -15.84
C SER A 81 -10.15 -9.70 -14.43
N MET A 82 -9.67 -10.41 -13.41
CA MET A 82 -9.99 -10.12 -12.01
C MET A 82 -9.51 -8.71 -11.61
N ALA A 83 -8.25 -8.38 -11.91
CA ALA A 83 -7.71 -7.06 -11.62
C ALA A 83 -8.55 -5.96 -12.30
N LYS A 84 -8.81 -6.12 -13.60
CA LYS A 84 -9.61 -5.17 -14.40
C LYS A 84 -11.03 -4.98 -13.87
N ASN A 85 -11.71 -6.08 -13.53
CA ASN A 85 -13.15 -6.06 -13.27
C ASN A 85 -13.48 -5.89 -11.78
N GLU A 86 -12.55 -6.18 -10.87
CA GLU A 86 -12.82 -6.19 -9.42
C GLU A 86 -11.81 -5.37 -8.61
N VAL A 87 -10.51 -5.46 -8.90
CA VAL A 87 -9.50 -4.81 -8.04
C VAL A 87 -9.37 -3.32 -8.34
N TRP A 88 -9.16 -2.98 -9.61
CA TRP A 88 -9.02 -1.58 -10.02
C TRP A 88 -10.28 -0.74 -9.78
N PRO A 89 -11.51 -1.23 -10.04
CA PRO A 89 -12.72 -0.50 -9.69
C PRO A 89 -12.85 -0.24 -8.18
N ASP A 90 -12.52 -1.22 -7.33
CA ASP A 90 -12.59 -1.04 -5.88
C ASP A 90 -11.52 -0.07 -5.36
N ILE A 91 -10.29 -0.13 -5.90
CA ILE A 91 -9.23 0.84 -5.60
C ILE A 91 -9.68 2.25 -6.03
N TYR A 92 -10.27 2.38 -7.23
CA TYR A 92 -10.79 3.65 -7.73
C TYR A 92 -11.88 4.21 -6.82
N SER A 93 -12.83 3.37 -6.38
CA SER A 93 -13.89 3.77 -5.45
C SER A 93 -13.30 4.22 -4.10
N TRP A 94 -12.35 3.45 -3.57
CA TRP A 94 -11.68 3.77 -2.31
C TRP A 94 -10.93 5.11 -2.39
N LEU A 95 -10.22 5.36 -3.48
CA LEU A 95 -9.53 6.62 -3.73
C LEU A 95 -10.50 7.78 -3.93
N SER A 96 -11.56 7.57 -4.72
CA SER A 96 -12.54 8.62 -5.04
C SER A 96 -13.28 9.12 -3.81
N SER A 97 -13.61 8.24 -2.87
CA SER A 97 -14.21 8.64 -1.58
C SER A 97 -13.30 9.52 -0.69
N ARG A 98 -12.01 9.59 -1.01
CA ARG A 98 -10.97 10.32 -0.25
C ARG A 98 -10.28 11.41 -1.05
N SER A 99 -10.64 11.59 -2.32
CA SER A 99 -9.98 12.51 -3.24
C SER A 99 -10.99 13.51 -3.74
N GLU A 100 -10.72 14.78 -3.51
CA GLU A 100 -11.45 15.84 -4.19
C GLU A 100 -11.04 15.89 -5.67
N ARG A 101 -12.02 16.13 -6.55
CA ARG A 101 -11.73 16.33 -7.97
C ARG A 101 -10.98 17.67 -8.09
N ILE A 102 -9.73 17.62 -8.53
CA ILE A 102 -8.97 18.84 -8.82
C ILE A 102 -9.58 19.48 -10.07
N VAL A 103 -10.40 20.51 -9.88
CA VAL A 103 -10.92 21.34 -10.97
C VAL A 103 -9.83 22.32 -11.37
N LYS A 104 -9.19 22.12 -12.53
CA LYS A 104 -8.32 23.14 -13.12
C LYS A 104 -9.19 24.28 -13.64
N LYS A 105 -9.25 25.40 -12.92
CA LYS A 105 -9.75 26.67 -13.50
C LYS A 105 -8.79 27.13 -14.58
N THR A 106 -9.18 26.96 -15.84
CA THR A 106 -8.52 27.60 -16.98
C THR A 106 -9.42 28.77 -17.38
N GLY A 107 -9.23 29.94 -16.75
CA GLY A 107 -10.15 31.08 -16.90
C GLY A 107 -11.48 30.93 -16.14
N ASP A 108 -12.43 31.84 -16.41
CA ASP A 108 -13.75 31.96 -15.75
C ASP A 108 -14.79 30.91 -16.18
N ILE A 109 -14.37 29.80 -16.77
CA ILE A 109 -15.31 28.77 -17.26
C ILE A 109 -15.07 27.47 -16.49
N GLU A 110 -15.99 27.15 -15.59
CA GLU A 110 -16.10 25.83 -14.98
C GLU A 110 -16.84 24.91 -15.96
N GLN A 111 -16.20 23.83 -16.40
CA GLN A 111 -16.85 22.74 -17.12
C GLN A 111 -16.93 21.50 -16.22
N TYR A 112 -18.15 20.96 -16.10
CA TYR A 112 -18.56 19.86 -15.22
C TYR A 112 -18.11 18.48 -15.74
#